data_AF-L8HFZ1-F1
#
_entry.id   AF-L8HFZ1-F1
#
_cell.length_a   1.000
_cell.length_b   1.000
_cell.length_c   1.000
_cell.angle_alpha   90.00
_cell.angle_beta   90.00
_cell.angle_gamma   90.00
#
_symmetry.space_group_name_H-M   'P 1'
#
loop_
_entity.id
_entity.type
_entity.pdbx_description
1 polymer ?
#
loop_
_entity_poly.entity_id
_entity_poly.type
_entity_poly.pdbx_seq_one_letter_code
_entity_poly.pdbx_strand_id
1 'polypeptide(L)'
;MLARGRARLSLYSGRGGRSHFSTSSISFQPTAALWQRWSGLRVDGTEDPDPNDSDYESDGEEPNADAGADVQNRHHHHDEIVGFAINGLNRFHAHHLRRDDEWLRYALHESPNSRFLAFHKLRPMVEHRTPPTHLGPILAWQERGEVLPAITDAKSTVLLLGQSLRETNSDRSIQEQLSDESNQINVFAFDLDPIVGDDEQEAQRYAAAHQTHLEVRTTFEEPRAIVPHLPPWEGGVVAQARSLLHWHKKNGFCAACGSTTKSVEAGYVRKCNDDKNASCGMDHYPRTDPCIITMVVSSNRDKCLLGRKSSWPAGRFSLLAGFMEPGETIEAAVLREVYEEAGLLLDYDKVAYKLSQPWPFPASLMIGCVATMHEAEIQRQKVSVDYHELDEARWFDVKEVAAMLARSTQLTIGIRAGRGAGG
;
A
#
# COMPACT_ATOMS: atom_id res chain seq x y z
N MET A 1 29.42 37.97 7.31
CA MET A 1 29.26 39.28 7.97
C MET A 1 27.78 39.47 8.26
N LEU A 2 27.44 39.58 9.54
CA LEU A 2 26.08 39.70 10.09
C LEU A 2 25.33 40.95 9.60
N ALA A 3 24.00 40.87 9.44
CA ALA A 3 23.03 41.59 10.31
C ALA A 3 21.60 41.72 9.69
N ARG A 4 20.64 41.07 10.36
CA ARG A 4 19.31 41.53 10.81
C ARG A 4 18.55 42.63 10.02
N GLY A 5 17.31 42.33 9.64
CA GLY A 5 16.26 43.31 9.33
C GLY A 5 14.85 42.74 9.51
N ARG A 6 14.01 43.45 10.27
CA ARG A 6 12.73 43.03 10.88
C ARG A 6 11.52 42.94 9.93
N ALA A 7 10.52 42.22 10.42
CA ALA A 7 9.15 42.03 9.95
C ALA A 7 8.38 43.27 9.43
N ARG A 8 7.44 43.01 8.51
CA ARG A 8 6.15 43.72 8.40
C ARG A 8 5.03 42.73 8.09
N LEU A 9 4.13 42.56 9.07
CA LEU A 9 2.78 42.07 8.90
C LEU A 9 2.03 42.99 7.92
N SER A 10 1.32 42.42 6.95
CA SER A 10 0.22 43.08 6.25
C SER A 10 -1.00 42.16 6.32
N LEU A 11 -1.96 42.55 7.15
CA LEU A 11 -3.28 41.97 7.24
C LEU A 11 -4.06 42.36 5.97
N TYR A 12 -4.47 41.37 5.18
CA TYR A 12 -5.57 41.55 4.23
C TYR A 12 -6.69 40.58 4.57
N SER A 13 -7.77 41.16 5.07
CA SER A 13 -9.06 40.51 5.29
C SER A 13 -9.76 40.29 3.95
N GLY A 14 -9.87 39.02 3.53
CA GLY A 14 -10.70 38.58 2.43
C GLY A 14 -11.74 37.59 2.93
N ARG A 15 -13.01 37.99 2.91
CA ARG A 15 -14.17 37.16 3.29
C ARG A 15 -14.37 36.00 2.31
N GLY A 16 -14.72 34.84 2.88
CA GLY A 16 -15.76 33.97 2.31
C GLY A 16 -15.29 32.89 1.34
N GLY A 17 -15.13 31.67 1.86
CA GLY A 17 -15.02 30.45 1.06
C GLY A 17 -14.56 29.28 1.92
N ARG A 18 -15.49 28.61 2.61
CA ARG A 18 -15.19 27.35 3.31
C ARG A 18 -14.90 26.28 2.27
N SER A 19 -13.63 26.02 1.97
CA SER A 19 -13.21 24.75 1.38
C SER A 19 -12.94 23.77 2.50
N HIS A 20 -13.90 22.87 2.76
CA HIS A 20 -13.66 21.68 3.57
C HIS A 20 -12.67 20.77 2.82
N PHE A 21 -11.39 20.84 3.15
CA PHE A 21 -10.46 19.75 2.85
C PHE A 21 -10.81 18.59 3.77
N SER A 22 -11.48 17.57 3.21
CA SER A 22 -11.69 16.29 3.88
C SER A 22 -10.35 15.54 3.92
N THR A 23 -9.64 15.62 5.04
CA THR A 23 -8.49 14.75 5.32
C THR A 23 -8.99 13.30 5.44
N SER A 24 -8.67 12.49 4.45
CA SER A 24 -8.96 11.05 4.46
C SER A 24 -8.20 10.40 5.62
N SER A 25 -8.91 9.73 6.52
CA SER A 25 -8.31 9.12 7.72
C SER A 25 -7.39 7.94 7.36
N ILE A 26 -6.09 8.14 7.56
CA ILE A 26 -5.06 7.11 7.51
C ILE A 26 -5.09 6.41 8.86
N SER A 27 -5.49 5.13 8.90
CA SER A 27 -5.54 4.34 10.13
C SER A 27 -4.75 3.06 9.95
N PHE A 28 -3.64 2.96 10.67
CA PHE A 28 -2.75 1.81 10.66
C PHE A 28 -3.23 0.74 11.65
N GLN A 29 -3.09 -0.52 11.29
CA GLN A 29 -3.05 -1.63 12.26
C GLN A 29 -1.64 -2.19 12.21
N PRO A 30 -0.76 -1.89 13.18
CA PRO A 30 0.46 -2.65 13.30
C PRO A 30 0.08 -4.08 13.72
N THR A 31 0.31 -5.05 12.85
CA THR A 31 0.51 -6.43 13.33
C THR A 31 1.82 -6.45 14.13
N ALA A 32 1.94 -7.31 15.13
CA ALA A 32 3.13 -7.37 16.00
C ALA A 32 4.46 -7.55 15.24
N ALA A 33 4.40 -8.15 14.06
CA ALA A 33 5.51 -8.30 13.11
C ALA A 33 6.16 -6.95 12.72
N LEU A 34 5.35 -5.90 12.57
CA LEU A 34 5.83 -4.57 12.18
C LEU A 34 6.71 -3.95 13.26
N TRP A 35 6.33 -4.07 14.53
CA TRP A 35 7.10 -3.45 15.60
C TRP A 35 8.40 -4.17 15.94
N GLN A 36 8.42 -5.52 15.93
CA GLN A 36 9.67 -6.28 16.18
C GLN A 36 10.75 -5.94 15.14
N ARG A 37 10.33 -5.60 13.92
CA ARG A 37 11.23 -5.14 12.85
C ARG A 37 11.53 -3.64 12.92
N TRP A 38 10.64 -2.83 13.51
CA TRP A 38 10.81 -1.37 13.64
C TRP A 38 11.74 -0.96 14.78
N SER A 39 11.77 -1.69 15.90
CA SER A 39 12.56 -1.35 17.08
C SER A 39 14.05 -1.69 16.96
N GLY A 40 14.42 -2.66 16.12
CA GLY A 40 15.78 -3.23 16.11
C GLY A 40 16.16 -3.93 17.42
N LEU A 41 15.21 -4.09 18.35
CA LEU A 41 15.41 -4.71 19.65
C LEU A 41 14.79 -6.11 19.62
N ARG A 42 15.64 -7.14 19.58
CA ARG A 42 15.19 -8.50 19.87
C ARG A 42 14.83 -8.59 21.36
N VAL A 43 13.80 -9.38 21.66
CA VAL A 43 13.30 -9.63 23.02
C VAL A 43 14.31 -10.40 23.88
N ASP A 44 15.44 -10.84 23.30
CA ASP A 44 16.50 -11.61 23.96
C ASP A 44 17.74 -10.80 24.39
N GLY A 45 17.79 -9.48 24.16
CA GLY A 45 18.78 -8.61 24.79
C GLY A 45 20.20 -8.68 24.25
N THR A 46 20.41 -9.17 23.03
CA THR A 46 21.72 -9.09 22.35
C THR A 46 21.74 -7.95 21.33
N GLU A 47 22.67 -7.00 21.49
CA GLU A 47 22.94 -5.90 20.55
C GLU A 47 23.60 -6.43 19.26
N ASP A 48 23.34 -5.79 18.11
CA ASP A 48 24.13 -5.96 16.89
C ASP A 48 25.47 -5.21 17.05
N PRO A 49 26.59 -5.72 16.52
CA PRO A 49 27.89 -5.07 16.66
C PRO A 49 27.93 -3.71 15.94
N ASP A 50 28.66 -2.77 16.54
CA ASP A 50 28.84 -1.38 16.12
C ASP A 50 29.36 -1.28 14.67
N PRO A 51 28.70 -0.50 13.78
CA PRO A 51 29.16 -0.32 12.40
C PRO A 51 30.46 0.51 12.26
N ASN A 52 31.11 0.94 13.34
CA ASN A 52 32.35 1.72 13.32
C ASN A 52 33.62 0.98 13.81
N ASP A 53 33.63 -0.35 13.91
CA ASP A 53 34.88 -1.07 14.24
C ASP A 53 35.81 -1.09 13.02
N SER A 54 36.76 -0.16 13.01
CA SER A 54 37.67 0.14 11.91
C SER A 54 39.01 -0.56 12.08
N ASP A 55 39.13 -1.80 11.62
CA ASP A 55 40.42 -2.47 11.38
C ASP A 55 40.54 -2.80 9.88
N TYR A 56 41.02 -1.80 9.12
CA TYR A 56 41.49 -1.96 7.74
C TYR A 56 43.03 -1.88 7.77
N GLU A 57 43.69 -3.03 7.91
CA GLU A 57 45.10 -3.17 7.52
C GLU A 57 45.18 -3.74 6.10
N SER A 58 45.87 -2.99 5.25
CA SER A 58 46.25 -3.36 3.90
C SER A 58 47.40 -4.36 3.92
N ASP A 59 47.29 -5.45 3.18
CA ASP A 59 48.45 -6.02 2.49
C ASP A 59 47.97 -6.74 1.23
N GLY A 60 48.60 -6.38 0.11
CA GLY A 60 48.26 -6.88 -1.21
C GLY A 60 49.03 -8.14 -1.55
N GLU A 61 48.35 -9.05 -2.26
CA GLU A 61 48.95 -10.06 -3.14
C GLU A 61 47.83 -10.58 -4.07
N GLU A 62 47.92 -10.32 -5.37
CA GLU A 62 47.29 -11.20 -6.37
C GLU A 62 48.23 -12.41 -6.55
N PRO A 63 47.69 -13.65 -6.60
CA PRO A 63 47.53 -14.23 -7.93
C PRO A 63 46.38 -15.24 -8.12
N ASN A 64 45.94 -15.29 -9.38
CA ASN A 64 45.54 -16.47 -10.17
C ASN A 64 44.16 -17.15 -10.02
N ALA A 65 43.76 -17.64 -11.19
CA ALA A 65 42.51 -18.25 -11.58
C ALA A 65 42.25 -19.65 -11.00
N ASP A 66 40.99 -20.08 -11.13
CA ASP A 66 40.37 -21.36 -10.78
C ASP A 66 40.07 -21.63 -9.29
N ALA A 67 38.90 -21.17 -8.87
CA ALA A 67 37.98 -21.87 -7.96
C ALA A 67 36.56 -21.39 -8.34
N GLY A 68 35.66 -22.23 -8.86
CA GLY A 68 35.10 -23.34 -8.12
C GLY A 68 33.89 -22.82 -7.35
N ALA A 69 32.70 -23.07 -7.89
CA ALA A 69 31.41 -22.68 -7.36
C ALA A 69 31.26 -22.90 -5.85
N ASP A 70 30.91 -21.86 -5.09
CA ASP A 70 30.07 -21.98 -3.91
C ASP A 70 29.48 -20.61 -3.50
N VAL A 71 28.45 -20.14 -4.22
CA VAL A 71 27.55 -19.10 -3.68
C VAL A 71 26.47 -19.84 -2.92
N GLN A 72 26.78 -20.20 -1.68
CA GLN A 72 25.83 -20.73 -0.72
C GLN A 72 24.72 -19.71 -0.48
N ASN A 73 23.61 -19.88 -1.21
CA ASN A 73 22.28 -20.09 -0.67
C ASN A 73 22.03 -19.53 0.75
N ARG A 74 22.05 -18.20 0.91
CA ARG A 74 21.50 -17.55 2.12
C ARG A 74 19.98 -17.52 2.02
N HIS A 75 19.35 -18.65 2.35
CA HIS A 75 17.94 -18.72 2.71
C HIS A 75 17.66 -17.75 3.87
N HIS A 76 17.22 -16.54 3.54
CA HIS A 76 16.58 -15.66 4.51
C HIS A 76 15.15 -16.17 4.68
N HIS A 77 14.86 -16.72 5.86
CA HIS A 77 13.51 -17.08 6.29
C HIS A 77 12.62 -15.82 6.22
N HIS A 78 11.84 -15.73 5.15
CA HIS A 78 10.82 -14.72 4.90
C HIS A 78 9.49 -15.14 5.56
N ASP A 79 9.47 -15.22 6.88
CA ASP A 79 8.21 -15.38 7.60
C ASP A 79 7.72 -14.01 8.12
N GLU A 80 6.44 -13.75 7.86
CA GLU A 80 5.64 -12.54 8.21
C GLU A 80 5.73 -11.33 7.25
N ILE A 81 5.31 -11.52 6.00
CA ILE A 81 5.03 -10.43 5.05
C ILE A 81 3.67 -9.80 5.37
N VAL A 82 3.66 -8.58 5.92
CA VAL A 82 2.45 -7.76 6.03
C VAL A 82 2.10 -7.20 4.64
N GLY A 83 1.25 -7.94 3.91
CA GLY A 83 0.99 -7.71 2.49
C GLY A 83 0.18 -6.46 2.18
N PHE A 84 0.74 -5.57 1.37
CA PHE A 84 -0.02 -4.65 0.50
C PHE A 84 0.66 -4.38 -0.87
N ALA A 85 1.81 -4.99 -1.21
CA ALA A 85 2.52 -4.68 -2.47
C ALA A 85 3.50 -5.72 -3.05
N ILE A 86 3.33 -7.00 -2.73
CA ILE A 86 4.07 -8.06 -3.44
C ILE A 86 3.02 -8.86 -4.18
N ASN A 87 2.56 -8.37 -5.34
CA ASN A 87 1.40 -8.98 -5.98
C ASN A 87 1.71 -10.17 -6.90
N GLY A 88 2.95 -10.65 -6.92
CA GLY A 88 3.37 -11.81 -7.71
C GLY A 88 3.20 -11.66 -9.23
N LEU A 89 2.72 -10.50 -9.70
CA LEU A 89 2.47 -10.24 -11.11
C LEU A 89 3.71 -9.64 -11.76
N ASN A 90 4.08 -10.18 -12.92
CA ASN A 90 5.00 -9.52 -13.83
C ASN A 90 4.31 -8.31 -14.47
N ARG A 91 4.64 -7.12 -13.94
CA ARG A 91 4.20 -5.83 -14.50
C ARG A 91 5.15 -5.29 -15.57
N PHE A 92 6.38 -5.79 -15.64
CA PHE A 92 7.40 -5.35 -16.58
C PHE A 92 6.99 -5.71 -18.02
N HIS A 93 6.65 -6.98 -18.26
CA HIS A 93 6.19 -7.40 -19.58
C HIS A 93 4.84 -6.74 -19.93
N ALA A 94 3.94 -6.66 -18.95
CA ALA A 94 2.66 -5.98 -19.11
C ALA A 94 2.79 -4.49 -19.49
N HIS A 95 3.87 -3.80 -19.13
CA HIS A 95 4.08 -2.41 -19.54
C HIS A 95 4.15 -2.25 -21.07
N HIS A 96 4.77 -3.19 -21.77
CA HIS A 96 4.79 -3.19 -23.24
C HIS A 96 3.42 -3.57 -23.81
N LEU A 97 2.80 -4.61 -23.25
CA LEU A 97 1.50 -5.12 -23.68
C LEU A 97 0.35 -4.12 -23.49
N ARG A 98 0.47 -3.20 -22.53
CA ARG A 98 -0.51 -2.10 -22.34
C ARG A 98 -0.69 -1.24 -23.58
N ARG A 99 0.33 -1.13 -24.45
CA ARG A 99 0.29 -0.32 -25.67
C ARG A 99 -0.04 -1.13 -26.92
N ASP A 100 -0.15 -2.44 -26.79
CA ASP A 100 -0.42 -3.35 -27.90
C ASP A 100 -1.92 -3.59 -28.03
N ASP A 101 -2.57 -2.81 -28.89
CA ASP A 101 -4.02 -2.88 -29.11
C ASP A 101 -4.45 -4.24 -29.70
N GLU A 102 -3.60 -4.90 -30.49
CA GLU A 102 -3.93 -6.20 -31.08
C GLU A 102 -3.88 -7.28 -30.00
N TRP A 103 -2.81 -7.30 -29.21
CA TRP A 103 -2.68 -8.20 -28.09
C TRP A 103 -3.77 -7.96 -27.03
N LEU A 104 -4.11 -6.71 -26.71
CA LEU A 104 -5.16 -6.41 -25.75
C LEU A 104 -6.52 -6.91 -26.22
N ARG A 105 -6.85 -6.75 -27.51
CA ARG A 105 -8.08 -7.31 -28.07
C ARG A 105 -8.09 -8.83 -27.94
N TYR A 106 -7.00 -9.50 -28.31
CA TYR A 106 -6.87 -10.95 -28.14
C TYR A 106 -7.02 -11.36 -26.66
N ALA A 107 -6.29 -10.72 -25.75
CA ALA A 107 -6.32 -11.03 -24.33
C ALA A 107 -7.71 -10.84 -23.70
N LEU A 108 -8.46 -9.81 -24.10
CA LEU A 108 -9.80 -9.53 -23.59
C LEU A 108 -10.88 -10.42 -24.21
N HIS A 109 -10.80 -10.70 -25.51
CA HIS A 109 -11.90 -11.31 -26.27
C HIS A 109 -11.70 -12.78 -26.62
N GLU A 110 -10.47 -13.25 -26.68
CA GLU A 110 -10.14 -14.56 -27.26
C GLU A 110 -9.31 -15.46 -26.32
N SER A 111 -8.42 -14.89 -25.50
CA SER A 111 -7.51 -15.67 -24.67
C SER A 111 -8.25 -16.47 -23.58
N PRO A 112 -8.07 -17.81 -23.51
CA PRO A 112 -8.61 -18.63 -22.43
C PRO A 112 -7.84 -18.47 -21.11
N ASN A 113 -6.65 -17.89 -21.18
CA ASN A 113 -5.75 -17.73 -20.04
C ASN A 113 -5.94 -16.39 -19.31
N SER A 114 -6.90 -15.57 -19.73
CA SER A 114 -7.24 -14.34 -19.01
C SER A 114 -8.11 -14.63 -17.79
N ARG A 115 -7.83 -13.93 -16.70
CA ARG A 115 -8.58 -13.98 -15.44
C ARG A 115 -9.00 -12.57 -15.04
N PHE A 116 -10.24 -12.44 -14.58
CA PHE A 116 -10.87 -11.16 -14.34
C PHE A 116 -11.35 -11.04 -12.90
N LEU A 117 -11.04 -9.92 -12.26
CA LEU A 117 -11.52 -9.57 -10.93
C LEU A 117 -12.51 -8.40 -11.02
N ALA A 118 -13.76 -8.65 -10.64
CA ALA A 118 -14.78 -7.62 -10.58
C ALA A 118 -14.61 -6.76 -9.33
N PHE A 119 -14.87 -5.47 -9.47
CA PHE A 119 -15.04 -4.54 -8.36
C PHE A 119 -16.39 -3.86 -8.44
N HIS A 120 -17.08 -3.75 -7.30
CA HIS A 120 -18.29 -2.94 -7.17
C HIS A 120 -18.09 -1.90 -6.07
N LYS A 121 -18.23 -0.60 -6.38
CA LYS A 121 -17.93 0.51 -5.45
C LYS A 121 -16.54 0.39 -4.81
N LEU A 122 -15.54 -0.04 -5.60
CA LEU A 122 -14.15 -0.28 -5.17
C LEU A 122 -13.96 -1.43 -4.16
N ARG A 123 -14.98 -2.28 -3.97
CA ARG A 123 -14.90 -3.54 -3.21
C ARG A 123 -14.61 -4.68 -4.19
N PRO A 124 -13.55 -5.47 -4.01
CA PRO A 124 -13.29 -6.64 -4.85
C PRO A 124 -14.32 -7.74 -4.57
N MET A 125 -14.56 -8.58 -5.57
CA MET A 125 -15.28 -9.83 -5.37
C MET A 125 -14.37 -10.86 -4.69
N VAL A 126 -14.86 -11.44 -3.60
CA VAL A 126 -14.18 -12.50 -2.83
C VAL A 126 -15.04 -13.74 -2.76
N GLU A 127 -14.40 -14.89 -2.61
CA GLU A 127 -15.06 -16.15 -2.31
C GLU A 127 -14.75 -16.64 -0.90
N HIS A 128 -15.78 -17.15 -0.25
CA HIS A 128 -15.72 -17.84 1.04
C HIS A 128 -16.13 -19.29 0.86
N ARG A 129 -15.38 -20.22 1.46
CA ARG A 129 -15.72 -21.66 1.44
C ARG A 129 -16.45 -22.07 2.70
N THR A 130 -17.38 -23.01 2.56
CA THR A 130 -18.16 -23.60 3.63
C THR A 130 -17.99 -25.13 3.59
N PRO A 131 -17.31 -25.74 4.57
CA PRO A 131 -16.73 -25.13 5.77
C PRO A 131 -15.53 -24.22 5.46
N PRO A 132 -15.21 -23.23 6.33
CA PRO A 132 -14.08 -22.34 6.14
C PRO A 132 -12.76 -23.10 6.02
N THR A 133 -11.91 -22.70 5.09
CA THR A 133 -10.55 -23.23 4.96
C THR A 133 -9.60 -22.47 5.89
N HIS A 134 -8.44 -23.06 6.17
CA HIS A 134 -7.36 -22.41 6.90
C HIS A 134 -6.77 -21.20 6.17
N LEU A 135 -7.04 -21.06 4.86
CA LEU A 135 -6.52 -19.99 4.00
C LEU A 135 -7.34 -18.70 4.08
N GLY A 136 -8.48 -18.68 4.79
CA GLY A 136 -9.37 -17.52 4.81
C GLY A 136 -10.12 -17.33 3.48
N PRO A 137 -10.70 -16.14 3.23
CA PRO A 137 -11.25 -15.81 1.93
C PRO A 137 -10.15 -15.73 0.87
N ILE A 138 -10.51 -15.94 -0.39
CA ILE A 138 -9.65 -15.67 -1.55
C ILE A 138 -10.40 -14.80 -2.57
N LEU A 139 -9.70 -14.27 -3.56
CA LEU A 139 -10.35 -13.50 -4.62
C LEU A 139 -11.19 -14.40 -5.53
N ALA A 140 -12.39 -13.93 -5.88
CA ALA A 140 -13.30 -14.64 -6.77
C ALA A 140 -12.93 -14.31 -8.24
N TRP A 141 -11.96 -15.05 -8.76
CA TRP A 141 -11.49 -14.93 -10.14
C TRP A 141 -12.52 -15.47 -11.13
N GLN A 142 -12.81 -14.68 -12.16
CA GLN A 142 -13.77 -15.04 -13.21
C GLN A 142 -13.06 -15.32 -14.53
N GLU A 143 -13.69 -16.16 -15.34
CA GLU A 143 -13.30 -16.45 -16.71
C GLU A 143 -13.97 -15.50 -17.70
N ARG A 144 -13.35 -15.36 -18.88
CA ARG A 144 -13.80 -14.45 -19.94
C ARG A 144 -15.28 -14.63 -20.29
N GLY A 145 -15.74 -15.88 -20.40
CA GLY A 145 -17.12 -16.19 -20.82
C GLY A 145 -18.18 -15.63 -19.87
N GLU A 146 -17.83 -15.47 -18.59
CA GLU A 146 -18.72 -15.01 -17.54
C GLU A 146 -18.84 -13.48 -17.53
N VAL A 147 -17.76 -12.79 -17.90
CA VAL A 147 -17.66 -11.32 -17.75
C VAL A 147 -17.73 -10.55 -19.07
N LEU A 148 -17.83 -11.22 -20.21
CA LEU A 148 -17.75 -10.60 -21.54
C LEU A 148 -18.68 -9.38 -21.72
N PRO A 149 -19.96 -9.41 -21.31
CA PRO A 149 -20.83 -8.24 -21.40
C PRO A 149 -20.31 -7.05 -20.57
N ALA A 150 -19.76 -7.32 -19.39
CA ALA A 150 -19.24 -6.28 -18.50
C ALA A 150 -17.94 -5.67 -19.03
N ILE A 151 -16.99 -6.48 -19.53
CA ILE A 151 -15.68 -5.99 -19.99
C ILE A 151 -15.72 -5.35 -21.38
N THR A 152 -16.79 -5.57 -22.15
CA THR A 152 -16.97 -4.97 -23.49
C THR A 152 -17.84 -3.71 -23.48
N ASP A 153 -18.49 -3.40 -22.35
CA ASP A 153 -19.27 -2.17 -22.22
C ASP A 153 -18.36 -0.94 -22.29
N ALA A 154 -18.74 0.03 -23.14
CA ALA A 154 -17.95 1.22 -23.40
C ALA A 154 -17.74 2.13 -22.17
N LYS A 155 -18.56 1.96 -21.11
CA LYS A 155 -18.45 2.70 -19.85
C LYS A 155 -17.63 1.95 -18.81
N SER A 156 -17.41 0.65 -18.98
CA SER A 156 -16.61 -0.15 -18.08
C SER A 156 -15.14 0.24 -18.15
N THR A 157 -14.53 0.39 -16.97
CA THR A 157 -13.08 0.54 -16.87
C THR A 157 -12.48 -0.84 -16.70
N VAL A 158 -11.64 -1.27 -17.65
CA VAL A 158 -10.90 -2.54 -17.60
C VAL A 158 -9.41 -2.26 -17.51
N LEU A 159 -8.72 -2.96 -16.60
CA LEU A 159 -7.33 -2.74 -16.23
C LEU A 159 -6.51 -4.01 -16.46
N LEU A 160 -5.38 -3.91 -17.17
CA LEU A 160 -4.38 -4.98 -17.18
C LEU A 160 -3.44 -4.82 -15.97
N LEU A 161 -3.60 -5.67 -14.96
CA LEU A 161 -2.79 -5.58 -13.73
C LEU A 161 -1.37 -6.11 -13.95
N GLY A 162 -1.25 -7.19 -14.72
CA GLY A 162 0.01 -7.83 -15.06
C GLY A 162 -0.21 -9.25 -15.58
N GLN A 163 0.88 -10.00 -15.68
CA GLN A 163 0.83 -11.42 -16.00
C GLN A 163 1.34 -12.25 -14.82
N SER A 164 0.77 -13.44 -14.62
CA SER A 164 1.27 -14.44 -13.68
C SER A 164 1.67 -15.71 -14.44
N LEU A 165 2.46 -16.57 -13.80
CA LEU A 165 2.76 -17.90 -14.31
C LEU A 165 1.78 -18.89 -13.69
N ARG A 166 1.24 -19.79 -14.51
CA ARG A 166 0.37 -20.87 -14.04
C ARG A 166 1.14 -21.86 -13.20
N GLU A 167 2.34 -22.23 -13.68
CA GLU A 167 3.28 -23.10 -12.99
C GLU A 167 4.66 -22.46 -13.00
N THR A 168 5.34 -22.51 -11.85
CA THR A 168 6.74 -22.09 -11.73
C THR A 168 7.64 -23.32 -11.78
N ASN A 169 8.66 -23.29 -12.63
CA ASN A 169 9.71 -24.31 -12.68
C ASN A 169 11.03 -23.71 -12.16
N SER A 170 11.53 -24.21 -11.02
CA SER A 170 12.77 -23.72 -10.41
C SER A 170 14.01 -23.93 -11.28
N ASP A 171 13.96 -24.86 -12.23
CA ASP A 171 15.10 -25.24 -13.08
C ASP A 171 15.21 -24.37 -14.34
N ARG A 172 14.23 -23.49 -14.58
CA ARG A 172 14.22 -22.54 -15.70
C ARG A 172 14.34 -21.12 -15.21
N SER A 173 15.02 -20.26 -15.96
CA SER A 173 15.04 -18.84 -15.66
C SER A 173 13.61 -18.25 -15.74
N ILE A 174 13.35 -17.21 -14.97
CA ILE A 174 12.08 -16.48 -15.02
C ILE A 174 11.81 -15.98 -16.45
N GLN A 175 12.84 -15.55 -17.17
CA GLN A 175 12.72 -15.06 -18.55
C GLN A 175 12.25 -16.16 -19.52
N GLU A 176 12.77 -17.38 -19.39
CA GLU A 176 12.34 -18.52 -20.22
C GLU A 176 10.90 -18.92 -19.89
N GLN A 177 10.52 -18.91 -18.62
CA GLN A 177 9.15 -19.22 -18.21
C GLN A 177 8.15 -18.16 -18.68
N LEU A 178 8.56 -16.89 -18.67
CA LEU A 178 7.78 -15.79 -19.23
C LEU A 178 7.74 -15.80 -20.76
N SER A 179 8.60 -16.54 -21.45
CA SER A 179 8.49 -16.68 -22.91
C SER A 179 7.45 -17.73 -23.34
N ASP A 180 6.99 -18.57 -22.41
CA ASP A 180 5.97 -19.58 -22.66
C ASP A 180 4.56 -18.99 -22.47
N GLU A 181 3.98 -18.49 -23.56
CA GLU A 181 2.62 -17.93 -23.58
C GLU A 181 1.55 -18.92 -23.07
N SER A 182 1.78 -20.24 -23.22
CA SER A 182 0.84 -21.26 -22.75
C SER A 182 0.78 -21.36 -21.23
N ASN A 183 1.85 -20.92 -20.55
CA ASN A 183 1.98 -20.89 -19.10
C ASN A 183 1.66 -19.52 -18.49
N GLN A 184 1.36 -18.50 -19.30
CA GLN A 184 1.02 -17.17 -18.82
C GLN A 184 -0.47 -17.02 -18.53
N ILE A 185 -0.79 -16.39 -17.40
CA ILE A 185 -2.13 -15.95 -17.03
C ILE A 185 -2.20 -14.43 -17.11
N ASN A 186 -3.10 -13.89 -17.92
CA ASN A 186 -3.31 -12.45 -18.03
C ASN A 186 -4.29 -12.01 -16.93
N VAL A 187 -3.87 -11.10 -16.06
CA VAL A 187 -4.66 -10.72 -14.89
C VAL A 187 -5.26 -9.35 -15.10
N PHE A 188 -6.59 -9.30 -15.12
CA PHE A 188 -7.38 -8.10 -15.30
C PHE A 188 -8.23 -7.77 -14.08
N ALA A 189 -8.54 -6.50 -13.89
CA ALA A 189 -9.62 -6.04 -13.01
C ALA A 189 -10.55 -5.10 -13.76
N PHE A 190 -11.81 -5.04 -13.36
CA PHE A 190 -12.77 -4.14 -13.97
C PHE A 190 -13.78 -3.56 -12.98
N ASP A 191 -14.31 -2.39 -13.33
CA ASP A 191 -15.41 -1.74 -12.59
C ASP A 191 -16.75 -2.27 -13.08
N LEU A 192 -17.51 -2.90 -12.19
CA LEU A 192 -18.84 -3.44 -12.48
C LEU A 192 -19.95 -2.38 -12.37
N ASP A 193 -19.68 -1.27 -11.68
CA ASP A 193 -20.68 -0.21 -11.41
C ASP A 193 -21.42 0.29 -12.68
N PRO A 194 -20.81 0.42 -13.86
CA PRO A 194 -21.54 0.82 -15.07
C PRO A 194 -22.62 -0.17 -15.53
N ILE A 195 -22.52 -1.44 -15.11
CA ILE A 195 -23.45 -2.51 -15.47
C ILE A 195 -24.57 -2.65 -14.45
N VAL A 196 -24.21 -2.70 -13.16
CA VAL A 196 -25.16 -2.97 -12.06
C VAL A 196 -25.69 -1.68 -11.39
N GLY A 197 -25.10 -0.53 -11.72
CA GLY A 197 -25.43 0.74 -11.09
C GLY A 197 -25.03 0.78 -9.61
N ASP A 198 -25.71 1.63 -8.84
CA ASP A 198 -25.54 1.73 -7.38
C ASP A 198 -26.38 0.69 -6.60
N ASP A 199 -27.08 -0.22 -7.28
CA ASP A 199 -27.97 -1.20 -6.67
C ASP A 199 -27.19 -2.37 -6.03
N GLU A 200 -27.19 -2.40 -4.70
CA GLU A 200 -26.55 -3.46 -3.93
C GLU A 200 -27.18 -4.84 -4.18
N GLN A 201 -28.48 -4.92 -4.49
CA GLN A 201 -29.15 -6.19 -4.77
C GLN A 201 -28.74 -6.72 -6.14
N GLU A 202 -28.54 -5.86 -7.13
CA GLU A 202 -28.02 -6.27 -8.45
C GLU A 202 -26.57 -6.75 -8.33
N ALA A 203 -25.73 -6.02 -7.59
CA ALA A 203 -24.36 -6.46 -7.32
C ALA A 203 -24.30 -7.80 -6.57
N GLN A 204 -25.20 -8.04 -5.61
CA GLN A 204 -25.32 -9.33 -4.92
C GLN A 204 -25.81 -10.44 -5.85
N ARG A 205 -26.76 -10.16 -6.75
CA ARG A 205 -27.21 -11.11 -7.77
C ARG A 205 -26.09 -11.46 -8.74
N TYR A 206 -25.30 -10.48 -9.17
CA TYR A 206 -24.10 -10.70 -9.96
C TYR A 206 -23.11 -11.61 -9.22
N ALA A 207 -22.78 -11.30 -7.97
CA ALA A 207 -21.86 -12.12 -7.19
C ALA A 207 -22.37 -13.57 -7.07
N ALA A 208 -23.64 -13.76 -6.67
CA ALA A 208 -24.25 -15.08 -6.53
C ALA A 208 -24.31 -15.89 -7.84
N ALA A 209 -24.45 -15.23 -9.00
CA ALA A 209 -24.41 -15.90 -10.30
C ALA A 209 -23.02 -16.47 -10.64
N HIS A 210 -21.95 -15.92 -10.03
CA HIS A 210 -20.56 -16.37 -10.18
C HIS A 210 -20.12 -17.32 -9.06
N GLN A 211 -21.08 -17.88 -8.32
CA GLN A 211 -20.83 -18.92 -7.35
C GLN A 211 -20.61 -20.26 -8.07
N THR A 212 -19.35 -20.70 -8.15
CA THR A 212 -18.95 -21.91 -8.89
C THR A 212 -19.46 -23.22 -8.27
N HIS A 213 -19.68 -23.24 -6.95
CA HIS A 213 -20.12 -24.41 -6.18
C HIS A 213 -21.05 -24.03 -5.02
N LEU A 214 -21.93 -24.96 -4.60
CA LEU A 214 -22.85 -24.75 -3.47
C LEU A 214 -22.14 -24.44 -2.14
N GLU A 215 -20.89 -24.91 -1.99
CA GLU A 215 -20.04 -24.69 -0.82
C GLU A 215 -19.24 -23.39 -0.88
N VAL A 216 -19.30 -22.67 -1.99
CA VAL A 216 -18.63 -21.38 -2.18
C VAL A 216 -19.66 -20.28 -2.00
N ARG A 217 -19.32 -19.14 -1.40
CA ARG A 217 -20.15 -17.94 -1.40
C ARG A 217 -19.32 -16.78 -1.89
N THR A 218 -19.81 -16.08 -2.91
CA THR A 218 -19.17 -14.92 -3.52
C THR A 218 -19.83 -13.62 -3.06
N THR A 219 -19.02 -12.62 -2.72
CA THR A 219 -19.48 -11.33 -2.16
C THR A 219 -18.54 -10.20 -2.55
N PHE A 220 -19.04 -8.96 -2.56
CA PHE A 220 -18.21 -7.76 -2.66
C PHE A 220 -17.92 -7.21 -1.26
N GLU A 221 -16.64 -7.11 -0.88
CA GLU A 221 -16.27 -6.82 0.50
C GLU A 221 -15.31 -5.64 0.67
N GLU A 222 -15.39 -4.99 1.82
CA GLU A 222 -14.54 -3.85 2.15
C GLU A 222 -13.06 -4.25 2.21
N PRO A 223 -12.18 -3.69 1.36
CA PRO A 223 -10.79 -4.16 1.27
C PRO A 223 -10.04 -4.08 2.61
N ARG A 224 -10.34 -3.09 3.46
CA ARG A 224 -9.72 -2.97 4.79
C ARG A 224 -10.06 -4.14 5.71
N ALA A 225 -11.23 -4.76 5.53
CA ALA A 225 -11.67 -5.89 6.33
C ALA A 225 -11.07 -7.20 5.82
N ILE A 226 -10.92 -7.36 4.50
CA ILE A 226 -10.52 -8.66 3.91
C ILE A 226 -9.03 -8.79 3.62
N VAL A 227 -8.32 -7.73 3.24
CA VAL A 227 -6.91 -7.84 2.78
C VAL A 227 -5.99 -8.46 3.85
N PRO A 228 -6.14 -8.19 5.16
CA PRO A 228 -5.35 -8.88 6.19
C PRO A 228 -5.54 -10.41 6.23
N HIS A 229 -6.63 -10.90 5.65
CA HIS A 229 -6.98 -12.32 5.59
C HIS A 229 -6.73 -12.95 4.22
N LEU A 230 -6.40 -12.17 3.19
CA LEU A 230 -6.03 -12.67 1.88
C LEU A 230 -4.57 -13.17 1.87
N PRO A 231 -4.22 -14.09 0.95
CA PRO A 231 -2.83 -14.32 0.58
C PRO A 231 -2.13 -12.99 0.23
N PRO A 232 -0.84 -12.80 0.63
CA PRO A 232 -0.15 -11.51 0.41
C PRO A 232 -0.16 -11.02 -1.05
N TRP A 233 -0.11 -11.95 -2.00
CA TRP A 233 -0.13 -11.62 -3.42
C TRP A 233 -1.50 -11.10 -3.90
N GLU A 234 -2.59 -11.70 -3.41
CA GLU A 234 -3.95 -11.22 -3.67
C GLU A 234 -4.19 -9.85 -3.03
N GLY A 235 -3.69 -9.63 -1.81
CA GLY A 235 -3.73 -8.32 -1.18
C GLY A 235 -3.06 -7.23 -2.04
N GLY A 236 -1.92 -7.55 -2.67
CA GLY A 236 -1.25 -6.66 -3.60
C GLY A 236 -2.01 -6.44 -4.93
N VAL A 237 -2.73 -7.45 -5.43
CA VAL A 237 -3.63 -7.32 -6.59
C VAL A 237 -4.74 -6.33 -6.26
N VAL A 238 -5.41 -6.51 -5.12
CA VAL A 238 -6.49 -5.62 -4.66
C VAL A 238 -5.97 -4.20 -4.52
N ALA A 239 -4.79 -4.01 -3.91
CA ALA A 239 -4.20 -2.69 -3.75
C ALA A 239 -3.97 -1.97 -5.09
N GLN A 240 -3.43 -2.67 -6.09
CA GLN A 240 -3.20 -2.12 -7.43
C GLN A 240 -4.52 -1.78 -8.13
N ALA A 241 -5.43 -2.75 -8.24
CA ALA A 241 -6.69 -2.60 -8.95
C ALA A 241 -7.54 -1.49 -8.33
N ARG A 242 -7.70 -1.51 -7.00
CA ARG A 242 -8.50 -0.53 -6.28
C ARG A 242 -7.96 0.90 -6.46
N SER A 243 -6.64 1.08 -6.40
CA SER A 243 -6.02 2.41 -6.57
C SER A 243 -6.28 2.97 -7.97
N LEU A 244 -6.12 2.14 -9.00
CA LEU A 244 -6.38 2.52 -10.39
C LEU A 244 -7.87 2.80 -10.64
N LEU A 245 -8.76 1.91 -10.20
CA LEU A 245 -10.21 2.12 -10.34
C LEU A 245 -10.68 3.38 -9.60
N HIS A 246 -10.13 3.64 -8.41
CA HIS A 246 -10.42 4.87 -7.67
C HIS A 246 -9.99 6.10 -8.47
N TRP A 247 -8.77 6.08 -9.03
CA TRP A 247 -8.28 7.15 -9.88
C TRP A 247 -9.17 7.38 -11.11
N HIS A 248 -9.58 6.32 -11.83
CA HIS A 248 -10.50 6.48 -12.97
C HIS A 248 -11.84 7.11 -12.58
N LYS A 249 -12.40 6.77 -11.41
CA LYS A 249 -13.64 7.37 -10.91
C LYS A 249 -13.52 8.86 -10.58
N LYS A 250 -12.33 9.32 -10.19
CA LYS A 250 -12.08 10.72 -9.79
C LYS A 250 -11.52 11.60 -10.91
N ASN A 251 -10.93 11.02 -11.95
CA ASN A 251 -10.17 11.74 -12.97
C ASN A 251 -10.80 11.65 -14.37
N GLY A 252 -12.13 11.75 -14.47
CA GLY A 252 -12.87 11.69 -15.74
C GLY A 252 -12.60 12.83 -16.72
N PHE A 253 -12.06 13.96 -16.24
CA PHE A 253 -11.84 15.18 -17.01
C PHE A 253 -10.36 15.61 -17.00
N CYS A 254 -9.94 16.29 -18.07
CA CYS A 254 -8.59 16.78 -18.25
C CYS A 254 -8.31 17.94 -17.29
N ALA A 255 -7.25 17.84 -16.51
CA ALA A 255 -6.87 18.88 -15.56
C ALA A 255 -6.39 20.18 -16.24
N ALA A 256 -5.99 20.12 -17.51
CA ALA A 256 -5.51 21.29 -18.26
C ALA A 256 -6.62 22.07 -18.96
N CYS A 257 -7.61 21.39 -19.57
CA CYS A 257 -8.64 22.06 -20.38
C CYS A 257 -10.09 21.76 -19.97
N GLY A 258 -10.34 20.83 -19.05
CA GLY A 258 -11.69 20.46 -18.60
C GLY A 258 -12.46 19.52 -19.53
N SER A 259 -11.94 19.17 -20.70
CA SER A 259 -12.55 18.20 -21.62
C SER A 259 -12.54 16.78 -21.05
N THR A 260 -13.39 15.89 -21.55
CA THR A 260 -13.42 14.48 -21.13
C THR A 260 -12.12 13.77 -21.51
N THR A 261 -11.75 12.77 -20.72
CA THR A 261 -10.59 11.90 -21.00
C THR A 261 -11.06 10.49 -21.32
N LYS A 262 -10.26 9.74 -22.08
CA LYS A 262 -10.45 8.32 -22.33
C LYS A 262 -9.36 7.50 -21.66
N SER A 263 -9.71 6.32 -21.16
CA SER A 263 -8.72 5.35 -20.67
C SER A 263 -7.94 4.78 -21.84
N VAL A 264 -6.61 4.77 -21.75
CA VAL A 264 -5.69 4.13 -22.70
C VAL A 264 -4.61 3.39 -21.92
N GLU A 265 -3.73 2.68 -22.63
CA GLU A 265 -2.66 1.86 -22.02
C GLU A 265 -3.20 0.87 -20.96
N ALA A 266 -4.30 0.20 -21.30
CA ALA A 266 -5.05 -0.72 -20.43
C ALA A 266 -5.27 -0.19 -19.00
N GLY A 267 -5.63 1.09 -18.87
CA GLY A 267 -5.98 1.72 -17.60
C GLY A 267 -4.87 2.48 -16.88
N TYR A 268 -3.67 2.59 -17.47
CA TYR A 268 -2.55 3.30 -16.84
C TYR A 268 -2.39 4.73 -17.31
N VAL A 269 -3.18 5.15 -18.30
CA VAL A 269 -3.18 6.52 -18.79
C VAL A 269 -4.62 6.94 -19.07
N ARG A 270 -4.94 8.19 -18.73
CA ARG A 270 -6.14 8.87 -19.20
C ARG A 270 -5.73 9.96 -20.15
N LYS A 271 -6.10 9.82 -21.42
CA LYS A 271 -5.74 10.75 -22.48
C LYS A 271 -6.88 11.73 -22.73
N CYS A 272 -6.57 13.02 -22.78
CA CYS A 272 -7.55 14.05 -23.13
C CYS A 272 -8.15 13.78 -24.51
N ASN A 273 -9.48 13.73 -24.60
CA ASN A 273 -10.22 13.44 -25.83
C ASN A 273 -10.86 14.71 -26.40
N ASP A 274 -10.09 15.81 -26.41
CA ASP A 274 -10.60 17.12 -26.77
C ASP A 274 -10.70 17.31 -28.29
N ASP A 275 -11.92 17.23 -28.80
CA ASP A 275 -12.25 17.56 -30.20
C ASP A 275 -12.52 19.07 -30.39
N LYS A 276 -12.67 19.84 -29.30
CA LYS A 276 -13.00 21.28 -29.31
C LYS A 276 -11.77 22.17 -29.25
N ASN A 277 -10.70 21.69 -28.64
CA ASN A 277 -9.40 22.35 -28.52
C ASN A 277 -8.36 21.36 -29.06
N ALA A 278 -8.25 21.30 -30.39
CA ALA A 278 -7.57 20.26 -31.19
C ALA A 278 -6.05 20.11 -30.96
N SER A 279 -5.55 20.45 -29.78
CA SER A 279 -4.13 20.46 -29.41
C SER A 279 -3.83 20.04 -27.96
N CYS A 280 -4.83 19.77 -27.10
CA CYS A 280 -4.50 19.40 -25.70
C CYS A 280 -3.78 18.06 -25.64
N GLY A 281 -4.47 16.97 -26.02
CA GLY A 281 -3.89 15.62 -26.11
C GLY A 281 -3.15 15.11 -24.86
N MET A 282 -3.31 15.79 -23.71
CA MET A 282 -2.51 15.57 -22.51
C MET A 282 -2.78 14.19 -21.92
N ASP A 283 -1.69 13.52 -21.55
CA ASP A 283 -1.74 12.26 -20.84
C ASP A 283 -1.73 12.52 -19.32
N HIS A 284 -2.66 11.88 -18.62
CA HIS A 284 -2.74 11.88 -17.17
C HIS A 284 -2.38 10.49 -16.66
N TYR A 285 -1.55 10.44 -15.61
CA TYR A 285 -1.09 9.21 -14.99
C TYR A 285 -1.73 9.01 -13.61
N PRO A 286 -1.86 7.76 -13.14
CA PRO A 286 -2.29 7.44 -11.79
C PRO A 286 -1.45 8.16 -10.74
N ARG A 287 -2.12 8.66 -9.71
CA ARG A 287 -1.47 9.35 -8.59
C ARG A 287 -1.04 8.34 -7.51
N THR A 288 0.15 8.52 -6.95
CA THR A 288 0.60 7.85 -5.73
C THR A 288 1.09 8.93 -4.78
N ASP A 289 0.41 9.08 -3.64
CA ASP A 289 0.70 10.13 -2.66
C ASP A 289 1.75 9.66 -1.65
N PRO A 290 2.97 10.22 -1.63
CA PRO A 290 3.97 9.86 -0.63
C PRO A 290 3.53 10.34 0.76
N CYS A 291 3.57 9.43 1.73
CA CYS A 291 3.15 9.68 3.10
C CYS A 291 4.16 9.06 4.06
N ILE A 292 4.78 9.87 4.91
CA ILE A 292 5.67 9.36 5.95
C ILE A 292 4.85 8.75 7.09
N ILE A 293 5.40 7.75 7.75
CA ILE A 293 4.90 7.23 9.03
C ILE A 293 6.09 6.96 9.94
N THR A 294 6.11 7.60 11.09
CA THR A 294 7.35 7.77 11.87
C THR A 294 7.23 7.19 13.27
N MET A 295 8.15 6.29 13.60
CA MET A 295 8.40 5.91 14.98
C MET A 295 9.40 6.88 15.59
N VAL A 296 8.90 7.79 16.42
CA VAL A 296 9.75 8.70 17.18
C VAL A 296 10.20 8.00 18.45
N VAL A 297 11.51 7.86 18.64
CA VAL A 297 12.12 7.25 19.83
C VAL A 297 12.73 8.33 20.73
N SER A 298 12.71 8.09 22.05
CA SER A 298 13.41 8.93 23.02
C SER A 298 14.92 8.92 22.74
N SER A 299 15.64 9.93 23.21
CA SER A 299 17.09 10.04 22.98
C SER A 299 17.88 8.85 23.55
N ASN A 300 17.39 8.24 24.63
CA ASN A 300 17.91 7.00 25.23
C ASN A 300 17.23 5.72 24.72
N ARG A 301 16.31 5.82 23.75
CA ARG A 301 15.64 4.72 23.05
C ARG A 301 14.85 3.73 23.94
N ASP A 302 14.43 4.16 25.12
CA ASP A 302 13.61 3.36 26.05
C ASP A 302 12.10 3.53 25.84
N LYS A 303 11.70 4.56 25.08
CA LYS A 303 10.31 4.94 24.82
C LYS A 303 10.10 5.28 23.36
N CYS A 304 8.86 5.14 22.90
CA CYS A 304 8.41 5.71 21.64
C CYS A 304 7.14 6.55 21.79
N LEU A 305 6.97 7.51 20.91
CA LEU A 305 5.77 8.35 20.86
C LEU A 305 4.69 7.65 20.03
N LEU A 306 3.48 7.57 20.57
CA LEU A 306 2.29 7.19 19.82
C LEU A 306 1.21 8.26 19.98
N GLY A 307 0.44 8.46 18.91
CA GLY A 307 -0.70 9.37 18.85
C GLY A 307 -2.01 8.65 18.54
N ARG A 308 -3.13 9.32 18.80
CA ARG A 308 -4.47 8.87 18.40
C ARG A 308 -5.32 10.03 17.91
N LYS A 309 -6.22 9.74 16.96
CA LYS A 309 -7.26 10.68 16.51
C LYS A 309 -8.58 10.43 17.26
N SER A 310 -9.37 11.48 17.45
CA SER A 310 -10.64 11.43 18.18
C SER A 310 -11.68 10.51 17.53
N SER A 311 -11.62 10.36 16.20
CA SER A 311 -12.49 9.48 15.43
C SER A 311 -12.16 7.98 15.58
N TRP A 312 -11.06 7.63 16.24
CA TRP A 312 -10.65 6.23 16.38
C TRP A 312 -11.25 5.58 17.62
N PRO A 313 -11.47 4.25 17.60
CA PRO A 313 -11.86 3.49 18.79
C PRO A 313 -10.99 3.81 20.00
N ALA A 314 -11.60 3.83 21.18
CA ALA A 314 -10.89 4.08 22.44
C ALA A 314 -9.73 3.09 22.63
N GLY A 315 -8.60 3.59 23.13
CA GLY A 315 -7.39 2.79 23.36
C GLY A 315 -6.57 2.47 22.10
N ARG A 316 -6.99 2.90 20.90
CA ARG A 316 -6.20 2.76 19.69
C ARG A 316 -5.19 3.90 19.57
N PHE A 317 -3.91 3.55 19.47
CA PHE A 317 -2.78 4.44 19.21
C PHE A 317 -2.01 3.97 17.96
N SER A 318 -1.33 4.90 17.29
CA SER A 318 -0.52 4.65 16.10
C SER A 318 0.72 5.54 16.11
N LEU A 319 1.68 5.22 15.25
CA LEU A 319 2.71 6.18 14.85
C LEU A 319 2.09 7.43 14.22
N LEU A 320 2.84 8.53 14.25
CA LEU A 320 2.48 9.77 13.57
C LEU A 320 2.72 9.63 12.06
N ALA A 321 1.86 10.20 11.23
CA ALA A 321 1.91 10.02 9.79
C ALA A 321 1.34 11.23 9.05
N GLY A 322 2.01 11.61 7.95
CA GLY A 322 1.74 12.83 7.23
C GLY A 322 2.05 12.74 5.75
N PHE A 323 1.35 13.51 4.93
CA PHE A 323 1.72 13.63 3.52
C PHE A 323 3.01 14.43 3.38
N MET A 324 3.85 14.05 2.43
CA MET A 324 4.98 14.90 2.04
C MET A 324 4.49 16.07 1.20
N GLU A 325 5.01 17.26 1.47
CA GLU A 325 4.76 18.44 0.65
C GLU A 325 5.73 18.56 -0.53
N PRO A 326 5.35 19.24 -1.62
CA PRO A 326 6.24 19.45 -2.77
C PRO A 326 7.55 20.13 -2.37
N GLY A 327 8.67 19.49 -2.71
CA GLY A 327 10.02 19.99 -2.41
C GLY A 327 10.62 19.49 -1.10
N GLU A 328 9.89 18.69 -0.32
CA GLU A 328 10.41 18.06 0.89
C GLU A 328 11.24 16.81 0.58
N THR A 329 12.32 16.62 1.34
CA THR A 329 12.92 15.29 1.53
C THR A 329 12.06 14.47 2.49
N ILE A 330 12.30 13.15 2.57
CA ILE A 330 11.62 12.29 3.54
C ILE A 330 11.88 12.79 4.96
N GLU A 331 13.14 13.15 5.25
CA GLU A 331 13.58 13.64 6.55
C GLU A 331 12.90 14.97 6.91
N ALA A 332 12.82 15.90 5.97
CA ALA A 332 12.14 17.17 6.19
C ALA A 332 10.65 16.99 6.52
N ALA A 333 9.96 16.12 5.78
CA ALA A 333 8.55 15.80 6.05
C ALA A 333 8.36 15.14 7.43
N VAL A 334 9.27 14.22 7.81
CA VAL A 334 9.26 13.61 9.15
C VAL A 334 9.40 14.66 10.25
N LEU A 335 10.34 15.60 10.09
CA LEU A 335 10.57 16.68 11.07
C LEU A 335 9.37 17.62 11.16
N ARG A 336 8.83 18.07 10.02
CA ARG A 336 7.66 18.96 9.98
C ARG A 336 6.46 18.32 10.65
N GLU A 337 6.09 17.11 10.23
CA GLU A 337 4.86 16.46 10.72
C GLU A 337 4.91 16.22 12.24
N VAL A 338 6.05 15.74 12.75
CA VAL A 338 6.22 15.49 14.18
C VAL A 338 6.22 16.78 14.99
N TYR A 339 6.78 17.86 14.44
CA TYR A 339 6.73 19.16 15.09
C TYR A 339 5.30 19.74 15.10
N GLU A 340 4.55 19.60 14.01
CA GLU A 340 3.16 20.06 13.90
C GLU A 340 2.25 19.31 14.87
N GLU A 341 2.28 17.98 14.86
CA GLU A 341 1.33 17.17 15.64
C GLU A 341 1.71 17.03 17.12
N ALA A 342 3.02 17.05 17.46
CA ALA A 342 3.52 16.75 18.80
C ALA A 342 4.46 17.81 19.41
N GLY A 343 4.86 18.82 18.64
CA GLY A 343 5.75 19.89 19.10
C GLY A 343 7.16 19.43 19.48
N LEU A 344 7.62 18.29 18.95
CA LEU A 344 8.93 17.72 19.27
C LEU A 344 9.96 18.06 18.19
N LEU A 345 11.17 18.43 18.63
CA LEU A 345 12.32 18.54 17.75
C LEU A 345 13.01 17.18 17.60
N LEU A 346 13.40 16.86 16.36
CA LEU A 346 14.09 15.62 16.00
C LEU A 346 15.49 15.92 15.46
N ASP A 347 16.39 14.96 15.61
CA ASP A 347 17.71 14.99 14.97
C ASP A 347 17.57 14.66 13.48
N TYR A 348 17.81 15.64 12.60
CA TYR A 348 17.68 15.47 11.14
C TYR A 348 18.52 14.28 10.62
N ASP A 349 19.79 14.19 11.04
CA ASP A 349 20.72 13.13 10.62
C ASP A 349 20.41 11.75 11.23
N LYS A 350 19.43 11.66 12.13
CA LYS A 350 18.98 10.40 12.76
C LYS A 350 17.57 10.00 12.34
N VAL A 351 17.11 10.48 11.18
CA VAL A 351 15.95 9.92 10.49
C VAL A 351 16.41 8.78 9.60
N ALA A 352 15.93 7.57 9.89
CA ALA A 352 16.29 6.37 9.15
C ALA A 352 15.06 5.74 8.51
N TYR A 353 15.08 5.58 7.18
CA TYR A 353 14.12 4.75 6.44
C TYR A 353 14.23 3.29 6.89
N LYS A 354 13.08 2.60 6.95
CA LYS A 354 13.02 1.16 7.26
C LYS A 354 12.37 0.35 6.16
N LEU A 355 11.17 0.74 5.73
CA LEU A 355 10.39 0.03 4.72
C LEU A 355 9.31 0.93 4.14
N SER A 356 8.75 0.53 3.01
CA SER A 356 7.60 1.19 2.41
C SER A 356 6.44 0.21 2.23
N GLN A 357 5.23 0.74 2.26
CA GLN A 357 4.01 -0.03 2.09
C GLN A 357 2.97 0.79 1.32
N PRO A 358 2.57 0.36 0.12
CA PRO A 358 1.41 0.89 -0.57
C PRO A 358 0.15 0.81 0.29
N TRP A 359 -0.63 1.89 0.26
CA TRP A 359 -1.83 2.07 1.04
C TRP A 359 -2.98 2.51 0.14
N PRO A 360 -3.81 1.57 -0.35
CA PRO A 360 -4.78 1.80 -1.41
C PRO A 360 -6.07 2.48 -0.89
N PHE A 361 -5.94 3.46 0.01
CA PHE A 361 -7.06 4.17 0.65
C PHE A 361 -6.86 5.70 0.70
N PRO A 362 -6.86 6.39 -0.47
CA PRO A 362 -7.16 5.83 -1.78
C PRO A 362 -5.95 5.32 -2.57
N ALA A 363 -4.78 5.97 -2.50
CA ALA A 363 -3.60 5.64 -3.31
C ALA A 363 -2.32 6.30 -2.74
N SER A 364 -1.93 5.96 -1.52
CA SER A 364 -0.73 6.49 -0.88
C SER A 364 0.40 5.47 -0.88
N LEU A 365 1.65 5.94 -0.83
CA LEU A 365 2.83 5.13 -0.51
C LEU A 365 3.29 5.51 0.90
N MET A 366 3.08 4.61 1.85
CA MET A 366 3.58 4.80 3.21
C MET A 366 5.09 4.57 3.23
N ILE A 367 5.81 5.51 3.80
CA ILE A 367 7.27 5.50 3.93
C ILE A 367 7.56 5.44 5.43
N GLY A 368 7.94 4.25 5.91
CA GLY A 368 8.20 3.98 7.30
C GLY A 368 9.58 4.45 7.72
N CYS A 369 9.62 5.34 8.71
CA CYS A 369 10.83 5.95 9.24
C CYS A 369 10.94 5.73 10.76
N VAL A 370 12.17 5.71 11.25
CA VAL A 370 12.50 5.84 12.68
C VAL A 370 13.26 7.13 12.86
N ALA A 371 12.86 7.94 13.84
CA ALA A 371 13.51 9.22 14.12
C ALA A 371 13.82 9.34 15.61
N THR A 372 14.96 9.95 15.93
CA THR A 372 15.38 10.16 17.32
C THR A 372 15.02 11.57 17.76
N MET A 373 14.42 11.69 18.94
CA MET A 373 14.17 12.99 19.58
C MET A 373 15.48 13.72 19.87
N HIS A 374 15.54 15.00 19.51
CA HIS A 374 16.70 15.85 19.72
C HIS A 374 17.01 16.01 21.22
N GLU A 375 18.28 16.02 21.60
CA GLU A 375 18.71 16.01 23.02
C GLU A 375 18.20 17.23 23.81
N ALA A 376 18.06 18.39 23.14
CA ALA A 376 17.48 19.59 23.76
C ALA A 376 16.06 19.39 24.33
N GLU A 377 15.31 18.40 23.83
CA GLU A 377 13.96 18.08 24.31
C GLU A 377 13.96 17.16 25.56
N ILE A 378 15.11 16.59 25.96
CA ILE A 378 15.20 15.63 27.08
C ILE A 378 14.65 16.22 28.39
N GLN A 379 14.96 17.48 28.69
CA GLN A 379 14.51 18.12 29.93
C GLN A 379 13.03 18.50 29.88
N ARG A 380 12.51 18.73 28.67
CA ARG A 380 11.14 19.17 28.46
C ARG A 380 10.19 17.98 28.44
N GLN A 381 10.53 16.92 27.68
CA GLN A 381 9.71 15.72 27.40
C GLN A 381 8.21 15.99 27.20
N LYS A 382 7.87 17.23 26.84
CA LYS A 382 6.49 17.72 26.86
C LYS A 382 5.98 17.66 25.44
N VAL A 383 5.15 16.66 25.20
CA VAL A 383 4.35 16.57 23.99
C VAL A 383 3.36 17.73 23.99
N SER A 384 3.38 18.53 22.93
CA SER A 384 2.44 19.62 22.69
C SER A 384 1.52 19.19 21.55
N VAL A 385 0.43 18.51 21.90
CA VAL A 385 -0.52 17.96 20.93
C VAL A 385 -1.25 19.08 20.19
N ASP A 386 -1.28 19.01 18.86
CA ASP A 386 -2.27 19.76 18.08
C ASP A 386 -3.63 19.06 18.10
N TYR A 387 -4.58 19.66 18.81
CA TYR A 387 -5.92 19.12 18.98
C TYR A 387 -6.82 19.23 17.73
N HIS A 388 -6.35 19.89 16.66
CA HIS A 388 -7.00 19.81 15.36
C HIS A 388 -6.75 18.47 14.65
N GLU A 389 -5.62 17.84 14.94
CA GLU A 389 -5.10 16.63 14.27
C GLU A 389 -5.26 15.39 15.15
N LEU A 390 -4.86 15.50 16.42
CA LEU A 390 -4.77 14.42 17.39
C LEU A 390 -5.60 14.70 18.63
N ASP A 391 -6.14 13.65 19.22
CA ASP A 391 -6.86 13.69 20.50
C ASP A 391 -5.87 13.56 21.67
N GLU A 392 -4.84 12.73 21.49
CA GLU A 392 -3.80 12.46 22.48
C GLU A 392 -2.53 11.99 21.77
N ALA A 393 -1.37 12.44 22.25
CA ALA A 393 -0.08 11.83 21.97
C ALA A 393 0.76 11.77 23.24
N ARG A 394 1.39 10.62 23.49
CA ARG A 394 2.21 10.41 24.68
C ARG A 394 3.32 9.40 24.44
N TRP A 395 4.30 9.41 25.34
CA TRP A 395 5.37 8.42 25.38
C TRP A 395 4.88 7.10 25.96
N PHE A 396 5.31 6.01 25.33
CA PHE A 396 5.07 4.63 25.77
C PHE A 396 6.41 3.95 25.97
N ASP A 397 6.56 3.24 27.09
CA ASP A 397 7.75 2.42 27.32
C ASP A 397 7.80 1.28 26.31
N VAL A 398 8.99 0.94 25.80
CA VAL A 398 9.18 -0.18 24.86
C VAL A 398 8.55 -1.47 25.38
N LYS A 399 8.61 -1.71 26.71
CA LYS A 399 7.95 -2.86 27.36
C LYS A 399 6.42 -2.81 27.29
N GLU A 400 5.83 -1.63 27.42
CA GLU A 400 4.39 -1.42 27.29
C GLU A 400 3.96 -1.75 25.86
N VAL A 401 4.69 -1.22 24.87
CA VAL A 401 4.41 -1.47 23.45
C VAL A 401 4.56 -2.95 23.11
N ALA A 402 5.61 -3.62 23.60
CA ALA A 402 5.79 -5.06 23.44
C ALA A 402 4.57 -5.86 23.94
N ALA A 403 4.04 -5.49 25.12
CA ALA A 403 2.88 -6.12 25.71
C ALA A 403 1.59 -5.86 24.90
N MET A 404 1.42 -4.66 24.34
CA MET A 404 0.30 -4.34 23.45
C MET A 404 0.30 -5.24 22.20
N LEU A 405 1.48 -5.46 21.62
CA LEU A 405 1.61 -6.24 20.39
C LEU A 405 1.40 -7.72 20.64
N ALA A 406 1.93 -8.26 21.73
CA ALA A 406 1.69 -9.65 22.11
C ALA A 406 0.18 -9.96 22.23
N ARG A 407 -0.61 -9.01 22.75
CA ARG A 407 -2.08 -9.12 22.80
C ARG A 407 -2.73 -9.01 21.42
N SER A 408 -2.21 -8.15 20.54
CA SER A 408 -2.68 -7.99 19.15
C SER A 408 -2.44 -9.24 18.30
N THR A 409 -1.29 -9.91 18.46
CA THR A 409 -1.01 -11.20 17.80
C THR A 409 -1.94 -12.29 18.30
N GLN A 410 -2.23 -12.34 19.60
CA GLN A 410 -3.17 -13.31 20.17
C GLN A 410 -4.60 -13.11 19.67
N LEU A 411 -5.03 -11.87 19.40
CA LEU A 411 -6.33 -11.60 18.77
C LEU A 411 -6.34 -12.02 17.29
N THR A 412 -5.26 -11.76 16.54
CA THR A 412 -5.13 -12.17 15.14
C THR A 412 -5.07 -13.70 14.98
N ILE A 413 -4.37 -14.40 15.89
CA ILE A 413 -4.32 -15.86 15.95
C ILE A 413 -5.63 -16.45 16.48
N GLY A 414 -6.26 -15.82 17.49
CA GLY A 414 -7.55 -16.23 18.04
C GLY A 414 -8.71 -16.09 17.06
N ILE A 415 -8.64 -15.14 16.12
CA ILE A 415 -9.58 -15.04 14.99
C ILE A 415 -9.30 -16.12 13.92
N ARG A 416 -8.03 -16.48 13.68
CA ARG A 416 -7.67 -17.65 12.84
C ARG A 416 -8.13 -18.97 13.45
N ALA A 417 -8.10 -19.09 14.78
CA ALA A 417 -8.58 -20.23 15.53
C ALA A 417 -10.07 -20.08 15.88
N GLY A 418 -10.92 -20.02 14.85
CA GLY A 418 -12.36 -20.08 15.04
C GLY A 418 -12.79 -21.37 15.77
N ARG A 419 -13.11 -21.20 17.06
CA ARG A 419 -13.86 -22.07 18.01
C ARG A 419 -13.06 -23.08 18.83
N GLY A 420 -13.19 -22.97 20.16
CA GLY A 420 -12.93 -24.08 21.07
C GLY A 420 -12.80 -23.75 22.56
N ALA A 421 -13.69 -22.98 23.18
CA ALA A 421 -13.90 -23.09 24.63
C ALA A 421 -15.31 -22.62 25.00
N GLY A 422 -16.21 -23.59 25.22
CA GLY A 422 -17.38 -23.38 26.06
C GLY A 422 -16.96 -23.39 27.54
N GLY A 423 -17.70 -22.65 28.35
CA GLY A 423 -17.52 -22.50 29.79
C GLY A 423 -18.17 -21.22 30.26
#